data_AF-A0A956HLQ5-F1
#
_entry.id   AF-A0A956HLQ5-F1
#
_cell.length_a   1.000
_cell.length_b   1.000
_cell.length_c   1.000
_cell.angle_alpha   90.00
_cell.angle_beta   90.00
_cell.angle_gamma   90.00
#
_symmetry.space_group_name_H-M   'P 1'
#
loop_
_entity.id
_entity.type
_entity.pdbx_description
1 polymer ?
#
loop_
_entity_poly.entity_id
_entity_poly.type
_entity_poly.pdbx_seq_one_letter_code
_entity_poly.pdbx_strand_id
1 'polypeptide(L)'
;MSRRRLALLAFLFHGPGLRLLAGYRFSRPLFRANVVALALTLAAMAVALLAAPPGSRGLPVLIAWAIGHFAWSVILASVVSREGAAPPPAR
;
A
#
# COMPACT_ATOMS: atom_id res chain seq x y z
N MET A 1 -2.56 14.94 -14.04
CA MET A 1 -3.58 14.51 -13.05
C MET A 1 -3.35 15.26 -11.75
N SER A 2 -4.39 15.67 -11.00
CA SER A 2 -4.19 16.40 -9.74
C SER A 2 -3.61 15.50 -8.65
N ARG A 3 -2.87 16.07 -7.68
CA ARG A 3 -2.30 15.31 -6.54
C ARG A 3 -3.36 14.53 -5.78
N ARG A 4 -4.55 15.11 -5.59
CA ARG A 4 -5.70 14.45 -4.95
C ARG A 4 -6.15 13.18 -5.68
N ARG A 5 -6.22 13.21 -7.02
CA ARG A 5 -6.59 12.03 -7.81
C ARG A 5 -5.54 10.93 -7.72
N LEU A 6 -4.25 11.28 -7.77
CA LEU A 6 -3.16 10.30 -7.61
C LEU A 6 -3.19 9.67 -6.21
N ALA A 7 -3.40 10.47 -5.16
CA ALA A 7 -3.53 9.96 -3.79
C ALA A 7 -4.73 9.00 -3.64
N LEU A 8 -5.86 9.32 -4.28
CA LEU A 8 -7.04 8.44 -4.29
C LEU A 8 -6.76 7.11 -4.99
N LEU A 9 -6.09 7.14 -6.15
CA LEU A 9 -5.68 5.93 -6.86
C LEU A 9 -4.69 5.10 -6.04
N ALA A 10 -3.74 5.75 -5.37
CA ALA A 10 -2.80 5.10 -4.47
C ALA A 10 -3.50 4.43 -3.28
N PHE A 11 -4.54 5.07 -2.73
CA PHE A 11 -5.30 4.54 -1.61
C PHE A 11 -6.12 3.30 -2.02
N LEU A 12 -6.88 3.40 -3.11
CA LEU A 12 -7.81 2.36 -3.54
C LEU A 12 -7.12 1.17 -4.21
N PHE A 13 -6.14 1.47 -5.07
CA PHE A 13 -5.57 0.48 -5.98
C PHE A 13 -4.06 0.30 -5.79
N HIS A 14 -3.49 0.93 -4.75
CA HIS A 14 -2.08 0.83 -4.42
C HIS A 14 -1.17 1.18 -5.60
N GLY A 15 0.03 0.60 -5.62
CA GLY A 15 0.95 0.70 -6.72
C GLY A 15 0.38 0.30 -8.09
N PRO A 16 -0.36 -0.82 -8.23
CA PRO A 16 -0.92 -1.24 -9.50
C PRO A 16 -1.82 -0.20 -10.15
N GLY A 17 -2.74 0.43 -9.40
CA GLY A 17 -3.62 1.45 -9.98
C GLY A 17 -2.89 2.74 -10.35
N LEU A 18 -1.87 3.13 -9.60
CA LEU A 18 -1.02 4.25 -9.98
C LEU A 18 -0.34 4.01 -11.33
N ARG A 19 0.16 2.78 -11.56
CA ARG A 19 0.85 2.43 -12.80
C ARG A 19 -0.12 2.24 -13.98
N LEU A 20 -1.23 1.52 -13.78
CA LEU A 20 -2.17 1.16 -14.85
C LEU A 20 -3.11 2.31 -15.22
N LEU A 21 -3.60 3.08 -14.25
CA LEU A 21 -4.63 4.10 -14.48
C LEU A 21 -4.06 5.51 -14.62
N ALA A 22 -2.86 5.77 -14.10
CA ALA A 22 -2.23 7.09 -14.16
C ALA A 22 -0.86 7.10 -14.87
N GLY A 23 -0.37 5.95 -15.34
CA GLY A 23 0.97 5.84 -15.95
C GLY A 23 2.09 6.25 -15.00
N TYR A 24 1.83 6.24 -13.68
CA TYR A 24 2.73 6.78 -12.68
C TYR A 24 3.96 5.89 -12.54
N ARG A 25 5.15 6.46 -12.75
CA ARG A 25 6.42 5.77 -12.51
C ARG A 25 6.77 5.85 -11.05
N PHE A 26 7.09 4.71 -10.44
CA PHE A 26 7.39 4.69 -9.01
C PHE A 26 8.74 5.35 -8.76
N SER A 27 8.72 6.33 -7.87
CA SER A 27 9.91 6.85 -7.23
C SER A 27 10.53 5.76 -6.32
N ARG A 28 11.82 5.88 -6.00
CA ARG A 28 12.47 5.02 -5.01
C ARG A 28 11.77 5.07 -3.64
N PRO A 29 11.36 6.25 -3.10
CA PRO A 29 10.61 6.31 -1.85
C PRO A 29 9.26 5.59 -1.91
N LEU A 30 8.47 5.78 -2.97
CA LEU A 30 7.19 5.10 -3.13
C LEU A 30 7.35 3.58 -3.21
N PHE A 31 8.35 3.10 -3.96
CA PHE A 31 8.66 1.67 -4.05
C PHE A 31 9.04 1.10 -2.67
N ARG A 32 9.93 1.79 -1.94
CA ARG A 32 10.32 1.36 -0.57
C ARG A 32 9.11 1.34 0.37
N ALA A 33 8.29 2.39 0.37
CA ALA A 33 7.10 2.45 1.19
C ALA A 33 6.11 1.32 0.87
N ASN A 34 5.92 1.00 -0.42
CA ASN A 34 5.10 -0.11 -0.87
C ASN A 34 5.60 -1.46 -0.35
N VAL A 35 6.89 -1.74 -0.53
CA VAL A 35 7.50 -3.00 -0.10
C VAL A 35 7.46 -3.15 1.42
N VAL A 36 7.80 -2.10 2.16
CA VAL A 36 7.79 -2.12 3.63
C VAL A 36 6.37 -2.34 4.17
N ALA A 37 5.37 -1.61 3.67
CA ALA A 37 3.99 -1.77 4.14
C ALA A 37 3.41 -3.16 3.82
N LEU A 38 3.70 -3.69 2.64
CA LEU A 38 3.32 -5.06 2.27
C LEU A 38 4.00 -6.10 3.17
N ALA A 39 5.32 -5.99 3.37
CA ALA A 39 6.08 -6.92 4.20
C ALA A 39 5.58 -6.92 5.66
N LEU A 40 5.32 -5.74 6.23
CA LEU A 40 4.77 -5.61 7.58
C LEU A 40 3.36 -6.21 7.68
N THR A 41 2.52 -6.01 6.67
CA THR A 41 1.17 -6.61 6.62
C THR A 41 1.24 -8.14 6.61
N LEU A 42 2.11 -8.71 5.76
CA LEU A 42 2.31 -10.15 5.68
C LEU A 42 2.90 -10.72 6.98
N ALA A 43 3.85 -10.01 7.60
CA ALA A 43 4.41 -10.40 8.89
C ALA A 43 3.33 -10.41 9.98
N ALA A 44 2.47 -9.39 10.04
CA ALA A 44 1.36 -9.33 10.99
C ALA A 44 0.36 -10.48 10.79
N MET A 45 0.02 -10.80 9.54
CA MET A 45 -0.83 -11.95 9.21
C MET A 45 -0.19 -13.27 9.64
N ALA A 46 1.11 -13.46 9.40
CA ALA A 46 1.84 -14.65 9.82
C ALA A 46 1.87 -14.79 11.35
N VAL A 47 2.11 -13.69 12.08
CA VAL A 47 2.05 -13.67 13.54
C VAL A 47 0.65 -14.04 14.03
N ALA A 48 -0.40 -13.47 13.45
CA ALA A 48 -1.79 -13.79 13.80
C ALA A 48 -2.12 -15.27 13.54
N LEU A 49 -1.63 -15.85 12.44
CA LEU A 49 -1.81 -17.25 12.10
C LEU A 49 -1.15 -18.19 13.12
N LEU A 50 0.07 -17.86 13.54
CA LEU A 50 0.86 -18.68 14.47
C LEU A 50 0.39 -18.54 15.92
N ALA A 51 -0.07 -17.36 16.32
CA ALA A 51 -0.55 -17.09 17.67
C ALA A 51 -1.97 -17.63 17.94
N ALA A 52 -2.81 -17.75 16.90
CA ALA A 52 -4.19 -18.18 17.06
C ALA A 52 -4.34 -19.72 17.15
N PRO A 53 -5.25 -20.20 18.03
CA PRO A 53 -5.62 -21.62 18.09
C PRO A 53 -6.07 -22.17 16.73
N PRO A 54 -5.78 -23.45 16.39
CA PRO A 54 -6.06 -24.03 15.07
C PRO A 54 -7.50 -23.86 14.55
N GLY A 55 -8.50 -23.77 15.43
CA GLY A 55 -9.91 -23.58 15.07
C GLY A 55 -10.37 -22.13 14.89
N SER A 56 -9.54 -21.13 15.22
CA SER A 56 -9.93 -19.71 15.18
C SER A 56 -9.01 -18.82 14.35
N ARG A 57 -8.03 -19.39 13.63
CA ARG A 57 -7.02 -18.65 12.86
C ARG A 57 -7.57 -17.67 11.81
N GLY A 58 -8.75 -17.95 11.24
CA GLY A 58 -9.31 -17.15 10.15
C GLY A 58 -9.59 -15.69 10.54
N LEU A 59 -10.28 -15.47 11.67
CA LEU A 59 -10.68 -14.13 12.08
C LEU A 59 -9.50 -13.21 12.46
N PRO A 60 -8.52 -13.64 13.27
CA PRO A 60 -7.33 -12.84 13.58
C PRO A 60 -6.51 -12.49 12.34
N VAL A 61 -6.33 -13.43 11.40
CA VAL A 61 -5.61 -13.17 10.14
C VAL A 61 -6.36 -12.15 9.29
N LEU A 62 -7.70 -12.24 9.22
CA LEU A 62 -8.52 -11.27 8.50
C LEU A 62 -8.44 -9.88 9.13
N ILE A 63 -8.45 -9.78 10.46
CA ILE A 63 -8.27 -8.50 11.19
C ILE A 63 -6.88 -7.92 10.90
N ALA A 64 -5.83 -8.73 11.00
CA ALA A 64 -4.46 -8.31 10.71
C ALA A 64 -4.32 -7.82 9.26
N TRP A 65 -4.92 -8.55 8.31
CA TRP A 65 -4.98 -8.16 6.91
C TRP A 65 -5.71 -6.82 6.74
N ALA A 66 -6.90 -6.64 7.32
CA ALA A 66 -7.69 -5.43 7.15
C ALA A 66 -6.97 -4.18 7.69
N ILE A 67 -6.36 -4.29 8.88
CA ILE A 67 -5.58 -3.21 9.49
C ILE A 67 -4.34 -2.91 8.65
N GLY A 68 -3.58 -3.93 8.26
CA GLY A 68 -2.37 -3.76 7.46
C GLY A 68 -2.66 -3.18 6.08
N HIS A 69 -3.72 -3.65 5.41
CA HIS A 69 -4.18 -3.13 4.13
C HIS A 69 -4.59 -1.66 4.24
N PHE A 70 -5.37 -1.28 5.26
CA PHE A 70 -5.74 0.11 5.48
C PHE A 70 -4.52 1.00 5.73
N ALA A 71 -3.60 0.57 6.58
CA ALA A 71 -2.35 1.29 6.84
C ALA A 71 -1.50 1.44 5.57
N TRP A 72 -1.40 0.38 4.76
CA TRP A 72 -0.70 0.40 3.47
C TRP A 72 -1.31 1.42 2.50
N SER A 73 -2.64 1.45 2.36
CA SER A 73 -3.37 2.45 1.57
C SER A 73 -3.05 3.88 2.01
N VAL A 74 -3.07 4.16 3.32
CA VAL A 74 -2.78 5.48 3.89
C VAL A 74 -1.32 5.88 3.65
N ILE A 75 -0.37 4.97 3.88
CA ILE A 75 1.06 5.21 3.65
C ILE A 75 1.31 5.61 2.20
N LEU A 76 0.82 4.83 1.23
CA LEU A 76 1.02 5.15 -0.19
C LEU A 76 0.38 6.48 -0.59
N ALA A 77 -0.86 6.73 -0.16
CA ALA A 77 -1.53 8.00 -0.42
C ALA A 77 -0.75 9.20 0.15
N SER A 78 -0.17 9.05 1.34
CA SER A 78 0.64 10.09 1.99
C SER A 78 1.94 10.36 1.24
N VAL A 79 2.64 9.31 0.79
CA VAL A 79 3.89 9.44 0.03
C VAL A 79 3.62 10.12 -1.31
N VAL A 80 2.60 9.67 -2.05
CA VAL A 80 2.20 10.27 -3.32
C VAL A 80 1.77 11.73 -3.15
N SER A 81 1.05 12.05 -2.07
CA SER A 81 0.63 13.44 -1.78
C SER A 81 1.82 14.36 -1.53
N ARG A 82 2.88 13.85 -0.88
CA ARG A 82 4.13 14.57 -0.58
C ARG A 82 5.01 14.73 -1.82
N GLU A 83 5.13 13.69 -2.65
CA GLU A 83 5.93 13.74 -3.88
C GLU A 83 5.32 14.64 -4.96
N GLY A 84 3.99 14.77 -4.99
CA GLY A 84 3.30 15.41 -6.10
C GLY A 84 3.36 14.55 -7.38
N ALA A 85 2.68 14.99 -8.43
CA ALA A 85 2.79 14.33 -9.74
C ALA A 85 4.24 14.43 -10.20
N ALA A 86 5.00 13.33 -10.13
CA ALA A 86 6.37 13.32 -10.60
C ALA A 86 6.40 13.86 -12.05
N PRO A 87 7.29 14.81 -12.38
CA PRO A 87 7.40 15.29 -13.76
C PRO A 87 7.70 14.10 -14.67
N PRO A 88 7.17 14.08 -15.92
CA PRO A 88 7.59 13.09 -16.89
C PRO A 88 9.11 13.18 -17.08
N PRO A 89 9.81 12.06 -17.34
CA PRO A 89 11.25 12.10 -17.55
C PRO A 89 11.60 13.11 -18.66
N ALA A 90 12.68 13.86 -18.47
CA ALA A 90 13.34 14.55 -19.58
C ALA A 90 13.64 13.48 -20.65
N ARG A 91 13.22 13.77 -21.88
CA ARG A 91 13.36 12.87 -23.04
C ARG A 91 14.82 12.50 -23.26
#